data_AF-A0A371YJ84-F1
#
_entry.id   AF-A0A371YJ84-F1
#
_cell.length_a   1.000
_cell.length_b   1.000
_cell.length_c   1.000
_cell.angle_alpha   90.00
_cell.angle_beta   90.00
_cell.angle_gamma   90.00
#
_symmetry.space_group_name_H-M   'P 1'
#
loop_
_entity.id
_entity.type
_entity.pdbx_description
1 polymer ?
#
loop_
_entity_poly.entity_id
_entity_poly.type
_entity_poly.pdbx_seq_one_letter_code
_entity_poly.pdbx_strand_id
1 'polypeptide(L)' 'MKIILSFILFSTVLLVGCGENKYDKCVAQGIQYFKDIEAYPNLSDGRNAEKVAEERCHRSRVAFGSID' A
#
# COMPACT_ATOMS: atom_id res chain seq x y z
N MET A 1 45.13 -14.36 -2.35
CA MET A 1 44.05 -13.83 -3.22
C MET A 1 43.10 -14.95 -3.59
N LYS A 2 41.92 -14.99 -2.95
CA LYS A 2 40.75 -15.79 -3.36
C LYS A 2 39.53 -15.28 -2.57
N ILE A 3 39.20 -14.00 -2.79
CA ILE A 3 38.11 -13.24 -2.14
C ILE A 3 36.78 -13.54 -2.89
N ILE A 4 36.53 -14.78 -3.29
CA ILE A 4 35.41 -15.09 -4.20
C ILE A 4 34.83 -16.48 -3.90
N LEU A 5 34.60 -16.79 -2.63
CA LEU A 5 33.81 -17.97 -2.25
C LEU A 5 32.75 -17.56 -1.22
N SER A 6 31.49 -17.70 -1.65
CA SER A 6 30.29 -17.81 -0.81
C SER A 6 29.50 -16.54 -0.44
N PHE A 7 29.53 -15.50 -1.28
CA PHE A 7 28.51 -14.42 -1.29
C PHE A 7 27.24 -14.80 -2.10
N ILE A 8 26.89 -16.10 -2.17
CA ILE A 8 25.78 -16.62 -2.97
C ILE A 8 24.80 -17.38 -2.07
N LEU A 9 24.22 -16.69 -1.09
CA LEU A 9 23.08 -17.19 -0.29
C LEU A 9 22.06 -16.09 0.03
N PHE A 10 22.02 -15.01 -0.75
CA PHE A 10 21.07 -13.91 -0.55
C PHE A 10 20.32 -13.52 -1.83
N SER A 11 20.14 -14.48 -2.74
CA SER A 11 19.49 -14.25 -4.05
C SER A 11 18.26 -15.11 -4.31
N THR A 12 17.60 -15.65 -3.29
CA THR A 12 16.19 -16.04 -3.45
C THR A 12 15.35 -14.77 -3.44
N VAL A 13 15.41 -14.09 -4.58
CA VAL A 13 14.47 -13.08 -5.04
C VAL A 13 13.06 -13.59 -4.75
N LEU A 14 12.46 -13.06 -3.69
CA LEU A 14 11.03 -13.16 -3.40
C LEU A 14 10.30 -12.28 -4.42
N LEU A 15 10.21 -12.75 -5.66
CA LEU A 15 9.22 -12.27 -6.63
C LEU A 15 7.87 -12.88 -6.25
N VAL A 16 7.32 -12.46 -5.12
CA VAL A 16 5.91 -12.70 -4.78
C VAL A 16 5.13 -11.56 -5.46
N GLY A 17 5.00 -11.66 -6.78
CA GLY A 17 4.08 -10.84 -7.54
C GLY A 17 2.64 -11.28 -7.27
N CYS A 18 2.12 -10.95 -6.08
CA CYS A 18 0.69 -11.00 -5.84
C CYS A 18 0.06 -9.94 -6.74
N GLY A 19 -0.79 -10.34 -7.70
CA GLY A 19 -1.59 -9.39 -8.47
C GLY A 19 -2.46 -8.60 -7.50
N GLU A 20 -2.05 -7.39 -7.16
CA GLU A 20 -2.77 -6.56 -6.19
C GLU A 20 -4.18 -6.32 -6.72
N ASN A 21 -5.18 -6.69 -5.90
CA ASN A 21 -6.55 -6.36 -6.20
C ASN A 21 -6.66 -4.84 -6.33
N LYS A 22 -7.26 -4.36 -7.42
CA LYS A 22 -7.53 -2.94 -7.66
C LYS A 22 -8.15 -2.24 -6.45
N TYR A 23 -9.00 -2.95 -5.71
CA TYR A 23 -9.56 -2.46 -4.46
C TYR A 23 -8.50 -2.26 -3.36
N ASP A 24 -7.66 -3.26 -3.11
CA ASP A 24 -6.63 -3.19 -2.06
C ASP A 24 -5.60 -2.09 -2.37
N LYS A 25 -5.21 -1.93 -3.63
CA LYS A 25 -4.34 -0.83 -4.09
C LYS A 25 -4.97 0.54 -3.80
N CYS A 26 -6.27 0.70 -4.08
CA CYS A 26 -7.00 1.91 -3.75
C CYS A 26 -7.01 2.19 -2.25
N VAL A 27 -7.30 1.17 -1.42
CA VAL A 27 -7.36 1.33 0.04
C VAL A 27 -5.98 1.71 0.59
N ALA A 28 -4.92 1.06 0.12
CA ALA A 28 -3.54 1.38 0.51
C ALA A 28 -3.18 2.84 0.16
N GLN A 29 -3.52 3.29 -1.05
CA GLN A 29 -3.34 4.68 -1.48
C GLN A 29 -4.15 5.65 -0.61
N GLY A 30 -5.39 5.32 -0.27
CA GLY A 30 -6.24 6.14 0.60
C GLY A 30 -5.70 6.26 2.03
N ILE A 31 -5.20 5.17 2.60
CA ILE A 31 -4.54 5.19 3.91
C ILE A 31 -3.29 6.06 3.85
N GLN A 32 -2.47 5.92 2.79
CA GLN A 32 -1.27 6.74 2.62
C GLN A 32 -1.63 8.23 2.49
N TYR A 33 -2.64 8.57 1.68
CA TYR A 33 -3.15 9.93 1.57
C TYR A 33 -3.51 10.52 2.94
N PHE A 34 -4.25 9.77 3.77
CA PHE A 34 -4.62 10.25 5.11
C PHE A 34 -3.41 10.38 6.06
N LYS A 35 -2.38 9.55 5.92
CA LYS A 35 -1.12 9.71 6.66
C LYS A 35 -0.36 10.97 6.22
N ASP A 36 -0.29 11.22 4.93
CA ASP A 36 0.45 12.36 4.36
C ASP A 36 -0.13 13.71 4.78
N ILE A 37 -1.45 13.78 4.99
CA ILE A 37 -2.13 14.97 5.50
C ILE A 37 -2.32 14.97 7.03
N GLU A 38 -1.64 14.06 7.74
CA GLU A 38 -1.72 13.91 9.20
C GLU A 38 -3.14 13.70 9.76
N ALA A 39 -4.04 13.12 8.94
CA ALA A 39 -5.44 12.81 9.29
C ALA A 39 -5.64 11.31 9.61
N TYR A 40 -4.58 10.58 9.93
CA TYR A 40 -4.59 9.18 10.34
C TYR A 40 -4.22 9.07 11.84
N PRO A 41 -4.84 8.20 12.65
CA PRO A 41 -5.81 7.15 12.30
C PRO A 41 -7.27 7.61 12.24
N ASN A 42 -7.59 8.80 12.75
CA ASN A 42 -8.93 9.34 12.75
C ASN A 42 -8.96 10.72 12.09
N LEU A 43 -9.98 10.95 11.29
CA LEU A 43 -10.28 12.26 10.71
C LEU A 43 -10.73 13.24 11.80
N SER A 44 -10.75 14.53 11.47
CA SER A 44 -11.21 15.59 12.38
C SER A 44 -12.67 15.45 12.84
N ASP A 45 -13.48 14.70 12.09
CA ASP A 45 -14.87 14.39 12.43
C ASP A 45 -15.02 13.12 13.29
N GLY A 46 -13.91 12.52 13.71
CA GLY A 46 -13.88 11.32 14.56
C GLY A 46 -14.01 9.99 13.80
N ARG A 47 -14.17 10.00 12.48
CA ARG A 47 -14.22 8.75 11.71
C ARG A 47 -12.85 8.13 11.54
N ASN A 48 -12.80 6.81 11.52
CA ASN A 48 -11.60 6.06 11.24
C ASN A 48 -11.19 6.24 9.76
N ALA A 49 -9.94 6.67 9.53
CA ALA A 49 -9.43 7.00 8.20
C ALA A 49 -9.36 5.77 7.28
N GLU A 50 -9.06 4.59 7.81
CA GLU A 50 -9.04 3.33 7.06
C GLU A 50 -10.45 2.94 6.60
N LYS A 51 -11.46 3.05 7.47
CA LYS A 51 -12.87 2.82 7.09
C LYS A 51 -13.36 3.80 6.05
N VAL A 52 -12.96 5.07 6.15
CA VAL A 52 -13.29 6.05 5.11
C VAL A 52 -12.58 5.72 3.79
N ALA A 53 -11.35 5.21 3.81
CA ALA A 53 -10.65 4.76 2.62
C ALA A 53 -11.36 3.56 1.97
N GLU A 54 -11.70 2.53 2.75
CA GLU A 54 -12.49 1.36 2.31
C GLU A 54 -13.81 1.79 1.66
N GLU A 55 -14.61 2.63 2.34
CA GLU A 55 -15.89 3.12 1.84
C GLU A 55 -15.78 3.84 0.49
N ARG A 56 -14.77 4.72 0.36
CA ARG A 56 -14.53 5.46 -0.88
C ARG A 56 -14.08 4.53 -2.00
N CYS A 57 -13.18 3.59 -1.71
CA CYS A 57 -12.70 2.60 -2.68
C CYS A 57 -13.77 1.59 -3.11
N HIS A 58 -14.74 1.31 -2.24
CA HIS A 58 -15.90 0.49 -2.59
C HIS A 58 -16.81 1.19 -3.60
N ARG A 59 -16.97 2.52 -3.48
CA ARG A 59 -17.73 3.34 -4.42
C ARG A 59 -16.98 3.57 -5.73
N SER A 60 -15.67 3.80 -5.65
CA SER A 60 -14.82 4.02 -6.82
C SER A 60 -13.41 3.52 -6.55
N ARG A 61 -12.96 2.55 -7.35
CA ARG A 61 -11.61 1.99 -7.23
C ARG A 61 -10.50 3.03 -7.52
N VAL A 62 -10.82 4.19 -8.10
CA VAL A 62 -9.83 5.25 -8.40
C VAL A 62 -9.97 6.46 -7.45
N ALA A 63 -10.59 6.28 -6.28
CA ALA A 63 -10.89 7.37 -5.35
C ALA A 63 -9.66 8.14 -4.84
N PHE A 64 -8.48 7.51 -4.83
CA PHE A 64 -7.23 8.09 -4.30
C PHE A 64 -6.08 8.12 -5.31
N GLY A 65 -6.40 7.97 -6.60
CA GLY A 65 -5.42 8.00 -7.69
C GLY A 65 -5.74 6.98 -8.79
N SER A 66 -4.98 7.06 -9.88
CA SER A 66 -5.07 6.12 -10.99
C SER A 66 -4.51 4.75 -10.58
N ILE A 67 -5.29 3.70 -10.81
CA ILE A 67 -4.78 2.32 -10.78
C ILE A 67 -4.30 1.99 -12.19
N ASP A 68 -3.17 2.56 -12.57
CA ASP A 68 -2.41 2.09 -13.72
C ASP A 68 -1.48 0.93 -13.29
#